data_AF-A0A517KZ20-F1
#
_entry.id   AF-A0A517KZ20-F1
#
_cell.length_a   1.000
_cell.length_b   1.000
_cell.length_c   1.000
_cell.angle_alpha   90.00
_cell.angle_beta   90.00
_cell.angle_gamma   90.00
#
_symmetry.space_group_name_H-M   'P 1'
#
loop_
_entity.id
_entity.type
_entity.pdbx_description
1 polymer ?
#
loop_
_entity_poly.entity_id
_entity_poly.type
_entity_poly.pdbx_seq_one_letter_code
_entity_poly.pdbx_strand_id
1 'polypeptide(L)'
;MHLMYTLDSNGKRRYTLKKILDGDVSKSAHPARFSPDDKYSRHRVTLKKRYGLLLTQQSTYKPKRAEAKPMQMEAKPETEMKTKPETVKVEKKVKIKVEPKKSKH
;
A
#
# COMPACT_ATOMS: atom_id res chain seq x y z
N MET A 1 -26.15 11.31 -0.77
CA MET A 1 -25.90 10.50 -1.98
C MET A 1 -25.34 9.17 -1.53
N HIS A 2 -26.05 8.07 -1.79
CA HIS A 2 -25.70 6.74 -1.29
C HIS A 2 -24.94 5.88 -2.31
N LEU A 3 -24.96 6.26 -3.59
CA LEU A 3 -24.28 5.49 -4.62
C LEU A 3 -22.78 5.77 -4.57
N MET A 4 -22.02 4.71 -4.37
CA MET A 4 -20.57 4.70 -4.31
C MET A 4 -19.99 3.87 -5.45
N TYR A 5 -18.69 3.99 -5.71
CA TYR A 5 -17.99 3.17 -6.68
C TYR A 5 -16.52 2.89 -6.31
N THR A 6 -15.99 1.80 -6.84
CA THR A 6 -14.56 1.50 -6.93
C THR A 6 -14.15 1.34 -8.40
N LEU A 7 -12.85 1.42 -8.68
CA LEU A 7 -12.32 1.20 -10.04
C LEU A 7 -11.79 -0.23 -10.16
N ASP A 8 -12.13 -0.87 -11.27
CA ASP A 8 -11.67 -2.22 -11.58
C ASP A 8 -10.28 -2.18 -12.21
N SER A 9 -9.67 -3.36 -12.40
CA SER A 9 -8.44 -3.53 -13.18
C SER A 9 -8.55 -2.93 -14.60
N ASN A 10 -9.75 -2.92 -15.18
CA ASN A 10 -10.03 -2.35 -16.49
C ASN A 10 -10.35 -0.84 -16.45
N GLY A 11 -10.27 -0.18 -15.29
CA GLY A 11 -10.63 1.23 -15.10
C GLY A 11 -12.14 1.53 -15.19
N LYS A 12 -13.00 0.50 -15.30
CA LYS A 12 -14.46 0.65 -15.24
C LYS A 12 -14.92 0.83 -13.79
N ARG A 13 -16.04 1.53 -13.60
CA ARG A 13 -16.62 1.77 -12.28
C ARG A 13 -17.51 0.59 -11.87
N ARG A 14 -17.23 -0.05 -10.74
CA ARG A 14 -18.16 -0.96 -10.05
C ARG A 14 -18.94 -0.18 -9.00
N TYR A 15 -20.26 -0.15 -9.13
CA TYR A 15 -21.13 0.58 -8.22
C TYR A 15 -21.51 -0.26 -7.01
N THR A 16 -21.65 0.39 -5.85
CA THR A 16 -21.99 -0.25 -4.59
C THR A 16 -22.64 0.78 -3.65
N LEU A 17 -23.35 0.29 -2.64
CA LEU A 17 -23.84 1.11 -1.52
C LEU A 17 -22.92 1.02 -0.29
N LYS A 18 -21.94 0.12 -0.31
CA LYS A 18 -20.99 -0.09 0.79
C LYS A 18 -19.92 0.99 0.76
N LYS A 19 -19.53 1.50 1.94
CA LYS A 19 -18.43 2.47 2.09
C LYS A 19 -17.05 1.85 1.85
N ILE A 20 -16.89 0.58 2.20
CA ILE A 20 -15.66 -0.21 2.03
C ILE A 20 -16.02 -1.47 1.25
N LEU A 21 -15.26 -1.77 0.20
CA LEU A 21 -15.39 -2.96 -0.62
C LEU A 21 -14.00 -3.57 -0.78
N ASP A 22 -13.81 -4.83 -0.39
CA ASP A 22 -12.54 -5.56 -0.56
C ASP A 22 -11.29 -4.85 0.02
N GLY A 23 -11.48 -4.11 1.11
CA GLY A 23 -10.41 -3.32 1.77
C GLY A 23 -10.22 -1.91 1.18
N ASP A 24 -10.81 -1.62 0.02
CA ASP A 24 -10.75 -0.31 -0.62
C ASP A 24 -11.89 0.61 -0.17
N VAL A 25 -11.55 1.87 0.09
CA VAL A 25 -12.53 2.92 0.39
C VAL A 25 -13.21 3.36 -0.90
N SER A 26 -14.52 3.15 -0.97
CA SER A 26 -15.34 3.55 -2.11
C SER A 26 -15.49 5.08 -2.21
N LYS A 27 -15.68 5.58 -3.43
CA LYS A 27 -15.84 7.01 -3.73
C LYS A 27 -17.29 7.32 -4.10
N SER A 28 -17.76 8.54 -3.83
CA SER A 28 -19.09 8.98 -4.28
C SER A 28 -19.19 8.89 -5.80
N ALA A 29 -20.24 8.24 -6.30
CA ALA A 29 -20.53 8.18 -7.74
C ALA A 29 -21.02 9.53 -8.29
N HIS A 30 -21.46 10.42 -7.41
CA HIS A 30 -22.01 11.71 -7.79
C HIS A 30 -20.93 12.79 -7.75
N PRO A 31 -20.89 13.69 -8.75
CA PRO A 31 -19.96 14.81 -8.77
C PRO A 31 -20.24 15.78 -7.62
N ALA A 32 -19.24 16.56 -7.23
CA ALA A 32 -19.44 17.65 -6.28
C ALA A 32 -20.45 18.67 -6.84
N ARG A 33 -21.34 19.16 -5.98
CA ARG A 33 -22.37 20.13 -6.35
C ARG A 33 -21.72 21.43 -6.84
N PHE A 34 -22.14 21.91 -8.01
CA PHE A 34 -21.80 23.25 -8.47
C PHE A 34 -22.64 24.28 -7.74
N SER A 35 -21.99 25.35 -7.26
CA SER A 35 -22.64 26.51 -6.66
C SER A 35 -22.09 27.77 -7.34
N PRO A 36 -22.94 28.63 -7.92
CA PRO A 36 -22.48 29.87 -8.54
C PRO A 36 -21.75 30.79 -7.56
N ASP A 37 -22.14 30.73 -6.28
CA ASP A 37 -21.64 31.50 -5.14
C ASP A 37 -20.48 30.81 -4.40
N ASP A 38 -19.83 29.79 -4.98
CA ASP A 38 -18.71 29.08 -4.37
C ASP A 38 -17.51 30.00 -4.07
N LYS A 39 -17.41 30.42 -2.81
CA LYS A 39 -16.33 31.27 -2.26
C LYS A 39 -14.92 30.68 -2.47
N TYR A 40 -14.79 29.37 -2.62
CA TYR A 40 -13.50 28.69 -2.79
C TYR A 40 -13.14 28.39 -4.25
N SER A 41 -13.93 28.87 -5.21
CA SER A 41 -13.67 28.73 -6.65
C SER A 41 -12.26 29.23 -7.04
N ARG A 42 -11.86 30.43 -6.60
CA ARG A 42 -10.52 30.99 -6.84
C ARG A 42 -9.40 30.09 -6.28
N HIS A 43 -9.56 29.62 -5.05
CA HIS A 43 -8.58 28.75 -4.39
C HIS A 43 -8.38 27.43 -5.14
N ARG A 44 -9.49 26.81 -5.58
CA ARG A 44 -9.47 25.57 -6.37
C ARG A 44 -8.73 25.75 -7.70
N VAL A 45 -8.97 26.86 -8.41
CA VAL A 45 -8.28 27.16 -9.67
C VAL A 45 -6.78 27.40 -9.43
N THR A 46 -6.41 28.15 -8.40
CA THR A 46 -5.00 28.40 -8.06
C THR A 46 -4.24 27.11 -7.72
N LEU A 47 -4.85 26.20 -6.95
CA LEU A 47 -4.25 24.88 -6.68
C LEU A 47 -4.04 24.08 -7.96
N LYS A 48 -5.06 23.99 -8.82
CA LYS A 48 -4.93 23.29 -10.12
C LYS A 48 -3.82 23.88 -10.98
N LYS A 49 -3.68 25.21 -11.01
CA LYS A 49 -2.61 25.92 -11.74
C LYS A 49 -1.22 25.55 -11.24
N ARG A 50 -1.01 25.52 -9.92
CA ARG A 50 0.30 25.21 -9.30
C ARG A 50 0.79 23.81 -9.61
N TYR A 51 -0.12 22.85 -9.68
CA TYR A 51 0.20 21.44 -9.94
C TYR A 51 0.05 21.02 -11.40
N GLY A 52 -0.18 21.96 -12.32
CA GLY A 52 -0.34 21.64 -13.75
C GLY A 52 -1.57 20.79 -14.08
N LEU A 53 -2.60 20.81 -13.23
CA LEU A 53 -3.80 19.99 -13.36
C LEU A 53 -4.90 20.64 -14.22
N LEU A 54 -4.70 21.86 -14.71
CA LEU A 54 -5.62 22.46 -15.67
C LEU A 54 -5.45 21.82 -17.04
N LEU A 55 -6.56 21.57 -17.73
CA LEU A 55 -6.56 21.00 -19.08
C LEU A 55 -5.71 21.82 -20.07
N THR A 56 -5.72 23.15 -19.91
CA THR A 56 -4.92 24.09 -20.72
C THR A 56 -3.41 24.00 -20.48
N GLN A 57 -2.99 23.38 -19.37
CA GLN A 57 -1.57 23.21 -19.02
C GLN A 57 -1.02 21.84 -19.44
N GLN A 58 -1.88 20.85 -19.70
CA GLN A 58 -1.44 19.45 -19.88
C GLN A 58 -0.53 19.24 -21.10
N SER A 59 -0.63 20.05 -22.15
CA SER A 59 0.25 19.94 -23.34
C SER A 59 1.69 20.39 -23.07
N THR A 60 1.90 21.28 -22.10
CA THR A 60 3.20 21.88 -21.79
C THR A 60 3.78 21.40 -20.45
N TYR A 61 2.98 20.70 -19.65
CA TYR A 61 3.37 20.27 -18.31
C TYR A 61 4.35 19.10 -18.35
N LYS A 62 5.63 19.38 -18.03
CA LYS A 62 6.63 18.35 -17.72
C LYS A 62 6.68 18.11 -16.21
N PRO A 63 6.20 16.96 -15.70
CA PRO A 63 6.22 16.70 -14.26
C PRO A 63 7.68 16.62 -13.76
N LYS A 64 8.04 17.49 -12.82
CA LYS A 64 9.41 17.56 -12.25
C LYS A 64 9.77 16.40 -11.31
N ARG A 65 8.93 15.38 -11.16
CA ARG A 65 9.05 14.36 -10.10
C ARG A 65 8.74 12.94 -10.60
N ALA A 66 9.31 12.55 -11.74
CA ALA A 66 9.31 11.16 -12.20
C ALA A 66 10.64 10.43 -11.96
N GLU A 67 11.59 11.04 -11.23
CA GLU A 67 12.76 10.32 -10.72
C GLU A 67 12.45 9.78 -9.32
N ALA A 68 11.84 8.59 -9.27
CA ALA A 68 11.86 7.79 -8.06
C ALA A 68 13.32 7.35 -7.83
N LYS A 69 14.08 8.11 -7.04
CA LYS A 69 15.34 7.59 -6.47
C LYS A 69 14.98 6.31 -5.70
N PRO A 70 15.62 5.15 -5.97
CA PRO A 70 15.40 3.98 -5.15
C PRO A 70 15.82 4.32 -3.73
N MET A 71 14.88 4.14 -2.80
CA MET A 71 15.11 4.28 -1.37
C MET A 71 16.13 3.19 -1.01
N GLN A 72 17.41 3.56 -0.89
CA GLN A 72 18.43 2.65 -0.39
C GLN A 72 18.03 2.29 1.04
N MET A 73 17.63 1.03 1.23
CA MET A 73 17.45 0.45 2.55
C MET A 73 18.84 0.24 3.13
N GLU A 74 19.39 1.25 3.80
CA GLU A 74 20.49 0.99 4.72
C GLU A 74 19.91 0.22 5.91
N ALA A 75 20.19 -1.08 5.93
CA ALA A 75 19.92 -1.93 7.07
C ALA A 75 20.65 -1.38 8.30
N LYS A 76 19.90 -0.82 9.24
CA LYS A 76 20.42 -0.54 10.59
C LYS A 76 20.79 -1.89 11.23
N PRO A 77 21.97 -2.02 11.85
CA PRO A 77 22.35 -3.26 12.52
C PRO A 77 21.45 -3.47 13.73
N GLU A 78 20.97 -4.69 13.86
CA GLU A 78 20.14 -5.18 14.95
C GLU A 78 20.88 -5.01 16.28
N THR A 79 20.24 -4.36 17.25
CA THR A 79 20.70 -4.33 18.64
C THR A 79 20.61 -5.73 19.24
N GLU A 80 21.77 -6.34 19.49
CA GLU A 80 21.93 -7.61 20.20
C GLU A 80 21.26 -7.57 21.58
N MET A 81 20.16 -8.31 21.75
CA MET A 81 19.65 -8.67 23.08
C MET A 81 20.58 -9.72 23.69
N LYS A 82 21.46 -9.31 24.60
CA LYS A 82 22.24 -10.22 25.45
C LYS A 82 21.32 -10.97 26.40
N THR A 83 20.93 -12.19 26.06
CA THR A 83 20.44 -13.17 27.04
C THR A 83 21.64 -13.97 27.56
N LYS A 84 21.83 -13.92 28.88
CA LYS A 84 22.86 -14.68 29.60
C LYS A 84 22.52 -16.18 29.54
N PRO A 85 23.48 -17.10 29.28
CA PRO A 85 23.23 -18.52 29.36
C PRO A 85 23.35 -19.00 30.81
N GLU A 86 22.24 -19.45 31.41
CA GLU A 86 22.25 -20.22 32.65
C GLU A 86 22.48 -21.70 32.28
N THR A 87 23.63 -22.21 32.71
CA THR A 87 24.07 -23.59 32.49
C THR A 87 23.25 -24.55 33.35
N VAL A 88 22.39 -25.38 32.75
CA VAL A 88 21.87 -26.59 33.39
C VAL A 88 22.56 -27.80 32.79
N LYS A 89 23.10 -28.63 33.69
CA LYS A 89 23.98 -29.75 33.44
C LYS A 89 23.31 -30.84 32.59
N VAL A 90 24.13 -31.37 31.70
CA VAL A 90 23.90 -32.51 30.81
C VAL A 90 23.89 -33.81 31.62
N GLU A 91 22.84 -34.63 31.47
CA GLU A 91 22.97 -36.08 31.64
C GLU A 91 22.91 -36.75 30.26
N LYS A 92 24.06 -37.26 29.84
CA LYS A 92 24.23 -38.12 28.66
C LYS A 92 23.73 -39.52 29.01
N LYS A 93 22.84 -40.08 28.18
CA LYS A 93 22.83 -41.53 27.95
C LYS A 93 22.85 -41.80 26.45
N VAL A 94 24.01 -42.27 25.99
CA VAL A 94 24.31 -42.67 24.61
C VAL A 94 24.21 -44.20 24.51
N LYS A 95 23.53 -44.71 23.48
CA LYS A 95 23.87 -45.90 22.66
C LYS A 95 22.76 -46.09 21.61
N ILE A 96 22.90 -45.59 20.37
CA ILE A 96 23.64 -46.15 19.20
C ILE A 96 23.13 -47.54 18.78
N LYS A 97 22.56 -47.63 17.55
CA LYS A 97 22.98 -48.41 16.34
C LYS A 97 21.71 -48.80 15.51
N VAL A 98 21.39 -48.17 14.36
CA VAL A 98 21.89 -48.47 12.97
C VAL A 98 21.41 -49.89 12.58
N GLU A 99 20.62 -50.20 11.53
CA GLU A 99 20.31 -49.59 10.22
C GLU A 99 19.23 -50.46 9.46
N PRO A 100 19.08 -50.53 8.11
CA PRO A 100 17.84 -50.21 7.38
C PRO A 100 17.18 -51.41 6.62
N LYS A 101 16.20 -51.09 5.74
CA LYS A 101 15.61 -51.91 4.63
C LYS A 101 14.41 -52.77 5.06
N LYS A 102 13.31 -53.00 4.31
CA LYS A 102 12.96 -53.08 2.86
C LYS A 102 11.40 -53.10 2.81
N SER A 103 10.72 -52.40 1.91
CA SER A 103 10.07 -52.93 0.67
C SER A 103 8.89 -53.93 0.86
N LYS A 104 7.79 -53.65 0.14
CA LYS A 104 6.60 -54.50 -0.22
C LYS A 104 5.51 -54.58 0.88
N HIS A 105 4.21 -54.50 0.60
CA HIS A 105 3.40 -54.58 -0.63
C HIS A 105 2.28 -53.55 -0.59
#